data_AF-A0AAX2KW23-F1
#
_entry.id   AF-A0AAX2KW23-F1
#
_cell.length_a   1.000
_cell.length_b   1.000
_cell.length_c   1.000
_cell.angle_alpha   90.00
_cell.angle_beta   90.00
_cell.angle_gamma   90.00
#
_symmetry.space_group_name_H-M   'P 1'
#
loop_
_entity.id
_entity.type
_entity.pdbx_description
1 polymer ?
#
loop_
_entity_poly.entity_id
_entity_poly.type
_entity_poly.pdbx_seq_one_letter_code
_entity_poly.pdbx_strand_id
1 'polypeptide(L)'
;MEDNLINVLSINERCFLLKQSGKEKYDIKNLQAWKERKSVLKQDDLDYLIKYKYESLDNFGLGITPIENFPDKEVAIQYIKDQSWYIFFESILDSYNDSEEIIRSRC
;
A
#
# COMPACT_ATOMS: atom_id res chain seq x y z
N MET A 1 -13.03 -6.83 4.89
CA MET A 1 -12.18 -7.32 3.80
C MET A 1 -11.49 -6.16 3.10
N GLU A 2 -12.20 -5.05 2.83
CA GLU A 2 -11.65 -3.83 2.22
C GLU A 2 -10.51 -3.18 3.01
N ASP A 3 -10.56 -3.15 4.34
CA ASP A 3 -9.44 -2.63 5.16
C ASP A 3 -8.10 -3.35 4.90
N ASN A 4 -8.15 -4.63 4.51
CA ASN A 4 -6.95 -5.38 4.17
C ASN A 4 -6.41 -5.05 2.77
N LEU A 5 -7.21 -4.45 1.89
CA LEU A 5 -6.79 -4.09 0.53
C LEU A 5 -5.64 -3.08 0.57
N ILE A 6 -5.64 -2.18 1.54
CA ILE A 6 -4.59 -1.19 1.79
C ILE A 6 -3.21 -1.84 2.00
N ASN A 7 -3.15 -3.13 2.39
CA ASN A 7 -1.88 -3.86 2.50
C ASN A 7 -1.11 -3.93 1.18
N VAL A 8 -1.79 -3.86 0.03
CA VAL A 8 -1.15 -3.93 -1.29
C VAL A 8 -0.24 -2.74 -1.56
N LEU A 9 -0.48 -1.60 -0.90
CA LEU A 9 0.29 -0.38 -1.11
C LEU A 9 1.73 -0.56 -0.66
N SER A 10 2.66 -0.18 -1.53
CA SER A 10 4.08 -0.07 -1.26
C SER A 10 4.38 1.07 -0.27
N ILE A 11 5.58 1.07 0.29
CA ILE A 11 6.06 2.12 1.21
C ILE A 11 5.98 3.52 0.55
N ASN A 12 6.32 3.62 -0.74
CA ASN A 12 6.28 4.90 -1.47
C ASN A 12 4.85 5.39 -1.68
N GLU A 13 3.92 4.51 -2.07
CA GLU A 13 2.50 4.86 -2.25
C GLU A 13 1.87 5.26 -0.91
N ARG A 14 2.17 4.53 0.17
CA ARG A 14 1.74 4.90 1.53
C ARG A 14 2.27 6.28 1.91
N CYS A 15 3.56 6.54 1.69
CA CYS A 15 4.16 7.85 1.98
C CYS A 15 3.47 8.98 1.20
N PHE A 16 3.24 8.77 -0.10
CA PHE A 16 2.53 9.73 -0.97
C PHE A 16 1.12 10.06 -0.45
N LEU A 17 0.33 9.03 -0.18
CA LEU A 17 -1.05 9.19 0.31
C LEU A 17 -1.10 9.84 1.70
N LEU A 18 -0.19 9.46 2.61
CA LEU A 18 -0.12 10.07 3.95
C LEU A 18 0.25 11.56 3.88
N LYS A 19 1.16 11.96 2.98
CA LYS A 19 1.46 13.37 2.73
C LYS A 19 0.25 14.11 2.16
N GLN A 20 -0.48 13.50 1.23
CA GLN A 20 -1.69 14.07 0.64
C GLN A 20 -2.79 14.30 1.71
N SER A 21 -2.92 13.39 2.68
CA SER A 21 -3.78 13.51 3.86
C SER A 21 -3.29 14.55 4.89
N GLY A 22 -2.21 15.29 4.62
CA GLY A 22 -1.65 16.29 5.54
C GLY A 22 -0.89 15.69 6.73
N LYS A 23 -0.56 14.38 6.69
CA LYS A 23 0.22 13.74 7.75
C LYS A 23 1.71 13.89 7.47
N GLU A 24 2.37 14.73 8.26
CA GLU A 24 3.80 15.00 8.14
C GLU A 24 4.65 14.20 9.14
N LYS A 25 4.04 13.70 10.22
CA LYS A 25 4.74 13.00 11.31
C LYS A 25 4.39 11.51 11.32
N TYR A 26 5.42 10.69 11.50
CA TYR A 26 5.31 9.26 11.72
C TYR A 26 5.68 8.90 13.16
N ASP A 27 5.17 7.77 13.64
CA ASP A 27 5.57 7.25 14.94
C ASP A 27 6.99 6.68 14.87
N ILE A 28 7.92 7.35 15.54
CA ILE A 28 9.33 6.96 15.59
C ILE A 28 9.54 5.57 16.18
N LYS A 29 8.61 5.08 17.03
CA LYS A 29 8.67 3.73 17.58
C LYS A 29 8.55 2.67 16.49
N ASN A 30 7.75 2.92 15.46
CA ASN A 30 7.61 2.00 14.33
C ASN A 30 8.89 1.93 13.51
N LEU A 31 9.57 3.08 13.31
CA LEU A 31 10.86 3.11 12.64
C LEU A 31 11.95 2.39 13.45
N GLN A 32 11.98 2.60 14.77
CA GLN A 32 12.90 1.91 15.65
C GLN A 32 12.67 0.40 15.63
N ALA A 33 11.42 -0.03 15.77
CA ALA A 33 11.03 -1.44 15.69
C ALA A 33 11.40 -2.05 14.33
N TRP A 34 11.26 -1.30 13.24
CA TRP A 34 11.69 -1.74 11.91
C TRP A 34 13.20 -1.96 11.84
N LYS A 35 14.00 -1.01 12.37
CA LYS A 35 15.47 -1.04 12.37
C LYS A 35 16.05 -2.17 13.20
N GLU A 36 15.39 -2.55 14.28
CA GLU A 36 15.85 -3.61 15.19
C GLU A 36 15.55 -5.03 14.68
N ARG A 37 14.87 -5.17 13.54
CA ARG A 37 14.62 -6.48 12.94
C ARG A 37 15.90 -7.09 12.40
N LYS A 38 16.00 -8.42 12.51
CA LYS A 38 17.10 -9.19 11.95
C LYS A 38 17.22 -8.92 10.45
N SER A 39 18.34 -8.33 10.06
CA SER A 39 18.66 -7.96 8.69
C SER A 39 20.10 -8.35 8.36
N VAL A 40 20.35 -8.64 7.09
CA VAL A 40 21.71 -8.85 6.56
C VAL A 40 22.29 -7.57 5.94
N LEU A 41 21.47 -6.51 5.83
CA LEU A 41 21.90 -5.22 5.28
C LEU A 41 22.84 -4.53 6.27
N LYS A 42 24.00 -4.12 5.77
CA LYS A 42 24.91 -3.26 6.53
C LYS A 42 24.36 -1.84 6.56
N GLN A 43 24.95 -0.98 7.41
CA GLN A 43 24.54 0.41 7.51
C GLN A 43 24.66 1.13 6.16
N ASP A 44 25.75 0.92 5.42
CA ASP A 44 25.95 1.55 4.10
C ASP A 44 24.89 1.11 3.07
N ASP A 45 24.49 -0.16 3.09
CA ASP A 45 23.44 -0.69 2.21
C ASP A 45 22.08 -0.08 2.55
N LEU A 46 21.79 0.10 3.84
CA LEU A 46 20.59 0.76 4.32
C LEU A 46 20.57 2.23 3.90
N ASP A 47 21.67 2.95 4.10
CA ASP A 47 21.76 4.38 3.75
C ASP A 47 21.60 4.58 2.23
N TYR A 48 22.20 3.69 1.42
CA TYR A 48 21.99 3.66 -0.02
C TYR A 48 20.53 3.41 -0.38
N LEU A 49 19.91 2.38 0.20
CA LEU A 49 18.50 2.05 -0.05
C LEU A 49 17.57 3.22 0.32
N ILE A 50 17.76 3.82 1.49
CA ILE A 50 16.95 4.94 1.97
C ILE A 50 17.07 6.15 1.02
N LYS A 51 18.31 6.51 0.66
CA LYS A 51 18.57 7.69 -0.18
C LYS A 51 18.02 7.54 -1.60
N TYR A 52 18.22 6.39 -2.23
CA TYR A 52 17.93 6.23 -3.66
C TYR A 52 16.54 5.67 -3.96
N LYS A 53 15.92 4.93 -3.04
CA LYS A 53 14.58 4.34 -3.26
C LYS A 53 13.44 5.12 -2.59
N TYR A 54 13.71 5.74 -1.45
CA TYR A 54 12.70 6.37 -0.60
C TYR A 54 12.90 7.89 -0.41
N GLU A 55 13.90 8.46 -1.07
CA GLU A 55 14.36 9.87 -0.99
C GLU A 55 14.95 10.28 0.37
N SER A 56 14.31 9.91 1.48
CA SER A 56 14.74 10.25 2.83
C SER A 56 14.29 9.21 3.86
N LEU A 57 14.95 9.22 5.03
CA LEU A 57 14.55 8.36 6.15
C LEU A 57 13.16 8.75 6.68
N ASP A 58 12.79 10.03 6.61
CA ASP A 58 11.49 10.50 7.06
C ASP A 58 10.35 10.03 6.15
N ASN A 59 10.57 10.06 4.83
CA ASN A 59 9.63 9.50 3.87
C ASN A 59 9.45 7.99 4.08
N PHE A 60 10.56 7.29 4.33
CA PHE A 60 10.53 5.88 4.66
C PHE A 60 9.74 5.62 5.95
N GLY A 61 10.02 6.38 7.02
CA GLY A 61 9.33 6.31 8.30
C GLY A 61 7.83 6.55 8.18
N LEU A 62 7.43 7.51 7.35
CA LEU A 62 6.03 7.76 7.04
C LEU A 62 5.40 6.60 6.27
N GLY A 63 6.07 6.09 5.24
CA GLY A 63 5.57 4.99 4.41
C GLY A 63 5.42 3.64 5.13
N ILE A 64 6.13 3.41 6.25
CA ILE A 64 5.98 2.20 7.07
C ILE A 64 4.89 2.32 8.15
N THR A 65 4.07 3.38 8.14
CA THR A 65 2.95 3.53 9.07
C THR A 65 2.02 2.30 9.00
N PRO A 66 1.65 1.71 10.15
CA PRO A 66 0.67 0.61 10.20
C PRO A 66 -0.69 1.03 9.62
N ILE A 67 -1.40 0.09 9.01
CA ILE A 67 -2.62 0.36 8.24
C ILE A 67 -3.79 0.74 9.16
N GLU A 68 -3.78 0.22 10.38
CA GLU A 68 -4.75 0.58 11.41
C GLU A 68 -4.68 2.07 11.76
N ASN A 69 -3.53 2.71 11.51
CA ASN A 69 -3.25 4.12 11.77
C ASN A 69 -3.28 4.98 10.49
N PHE A 70 -3.82 4.46 9.40
CA PHE A 70 -4.00 5.20 8.15
C PHE A 70 -5.23 6.11 8.30
N PRO A 71 -5.09 7.44 8.15
CA PRO A 71 -6.16 8.39 8.48
C PRO A 71 -7.34 8.34 7.49
N ASP A 72 -7.07 8.32 6.18
CA ASP A 72 -8.10 8.38 5.13
C ASP A 72 -8.11 7.07 4.32
N LYS A 73 -8.72 6.02 4.89
CA LYS A 73 -8.73 4.68 4.29
C LYS A 73 -9.48 4.65 2.97
N GLU A 74 -10.55 5.42 2.84
CA GLU A 74 -11.40 5.50 1.65
C GLU A 74 -10.62 6.07 0.46
N VAL A 75 -9.80 7.09 0.69
CA VAL A 75 -8.93 7.67 -0.35
C VAL A 75 -7.89 6.65 -0.80
N ALA A 76 -7.30 5.91 0.15
CA ALA A 76 -6.37 4.83 -0.17
C ALA A 76 -7.04 3.69 -0.95
N ILE A 77 -8.26 3.30 -0.60
CA ILE A 77 -9.02 2.29 -1.34
C ILE A 77 -9.34 2.79 -2.74
N GLN A 78 -9.78 4.03 -2.90
CA GLN A 78 -10.04 4.60 -4.22
C GLN A 78 -8.78 4.62 -5.09
N TYR A 79 -7.65 5.06 -4.51
CA TYR A 79 -6.36 5.01 -5.19
C TYR A 79 -6.01 3.61 -5.71
N ILE A 80 -6.34 2.56 -4.94
CA ILE A 80 -6.14 1.16 -5.35
C ILE A 80 -7.11 0.77 -6.46
N LYS A 81 -8.40 1.14 -6.34
CA LYS A 81 -9.42 0.83 -7.35
C LYS A 81 -9.14 1.50 -8.70
N ASP A 82 -8.45 2.63 -8.69
CA ASP A 82 -8.01 3.34 -9.90
C ASP A 82 -6.79 2.68 -10.57
N GLN A 83 -6.14 1.70 -9.93
CA GLN A 83 -4.99 1.01 -10.52
C GLN A 83 -5.43 0.09 -11.64
N SER A 84 -4.66 0.07 -12.74
CA SER A 84 -4.98 -0.74 -13.92
C SER A 84 -5.12 -2.23 -13.61
N TRP A 85 -4.33 -2.75 -12.67
CA TRP A 85 -4.42 -4.16 -12.26
C TRP A 85 -5.71 -4.46 -11.49
N TYR A 86 -6.25 -3.51 -10.73
CA TYR A 86 -7.49 -3.69 -9.99
C TYR A 86 -8.69 -3.61 -10.94
N ILE A 87 -8.68 -2.63 -11.85
CA ILE A 87 -9.70 -2.50 -12.91
C ILE A 87 -9.76 -3.80 -13.75
N PHE A 88 -8.60 -4.34 -14.11
CA PHE A 88 -8.52 -5.59 -14.85
C PHE A 88 -9.03 -6.79 -14.03
N PHE A 89 -8.73 -6.83 -12.73
CA PHE A 89 -9.24 -7.84 -11.82
C PHE A 89 -10.77 -7.85 -11.75
N GLU A 90 -11.41 -6.70 -11.56
CA GLU A 90 -12.88 -6.57 -11.57
C GLU A 90 -13.46 -7.01 -12.93
N SER A 91 -12.84 -6.63 -14.04
CA SER A 91 -13.27 -7.05 -15.38
C SER A 91 -13.25 -8.58 -15.56
N ILE A 92 -12.28 -9.29 -14.97
CA ILE A 92 -12.24 -10.76 -14.98
C ILE A 92 -13.41 -11.34 -14.18
N LEU A 93 -13.71 -10.79 -13.00
CA LEU A 93 -14.81 -11.25 -12.15
C LEU A 93 -16.17 -11.03 -12.81
N ASP A 94 -16.39 -9.84 -13.36
CA ASP A 94 -17.63 -9.49 -14.05
C ASP A 94 -17.86 -10.41 -15.26
N SER A 95 -16.81 -10.64 -16.07
CA SER A 95 -16.89 -11.54 -17.21
C SER A 95 -17.27 -12.98 -16.82
N TYR A 96 -16.83 -13.44 -15.65
CA TYR A 96 -17.21 -14.76 -15.13
C TYR A 96 -18.69 -14.80 -14.73
N ASN A 97 -19.18 -13.76 -14.04
CA ASN A 97 -20.59 -13.67 -13.63
C ASN A 97 -21.53 -13.63 -14.84
N ASP A 98 -21.22 -12.81 -15.85
CA ASP A 98 -21.98 -12.74 -17.10
C ASP A 98 -22.04 -14.10 -17.80
N SER A 99 -20.93 -14.84 -17.78
CA SER A 99 -20.85 -16.18 -18.36
C SER A 99 -21.75 -17.18 -17.61
N GLU A 100 -21.80 -17.13 -16.28
CA GLU A 100 -22.69 -17.99 -15.49
C GLU A 100 -24.17 -17.66 -15.73
N GLU A 101 -24.56 -16.39 -15.81
CA GLU A 101 -25.94 -15.98 -16.09
C GLU A 101 -26.41 -16.45 -17.48
N ILE A 102 -25.53 -16.38 -18.49
CA ILE A 102 -25.81 -16.90 -19.83
C ILE A 102 -26.05 -18.42 -19.81
N ILE A 103 -25.28 -19.16 -19.00
CA ILE A 103 -25.47 -20.62 -18.87
C ILE A 103 -26.80 -20.91 -18.16
N ARG A 104 -27.11 -20.21 -17.07
CA ARG A 104 -28.34 -20.41 -16.28
C ARG A 104 -29.60 -20.02 -17.03
N SER A 105 -29.57 -19.00 -17.89
CA SER A 105 -30.72 -18.58 -18.71
C SER A 105 -31.01 -19.50 -19.90
N ARG A 106 -30.10 -20.43 -20.21
CA ARG A 106 -30.24 -21.41 -21.31
C ARG A 106 -30.67 -22.81 -20.86
N CYS A 107 -30.74 -23.07 -19.54
CA CYS A 107 -31.24 -24.31 -18.95
C CYS A 107 -32.68 -24.13 -18.45
#